data_AF-A0AAW2X4B6-F1
#
_entry.id   AF-A0AAW2X4B6-F1
#
_cell.length_a   1.000
_cell.length_b   1.000
_cell.length_c   1.000
_cell.angle_alpha   90.00
_cell.angle_beta   90.00
_cell.angle_gamma   90.00
#
_symmetry.space_group_name_H-M   'P 1'
#
loop_
_entity.id
_entity.type
_entity.pdbx_description
1 polymer ?
#
loop_
_entity_poly.entity_id
_entity_poly.type
_entity_poly.pdbx_seq_one_letter_code
_entity_poly.pdbx_strand_id
1 'polypeptide(L)'
;MRRAEGLSFPKVHLQKWNKYFDEVIWGYDFIKNEFDPCIYKKISRSTVAYLMLYVDDILLDGNDVKMLGDIKAWLSIQFFMKDIGEASYILGIKIYTDRSRRMLGLIQSSYIEKALKRFKMENSKRGFLPMRNGIKLCKK
;
A
#
# COMPACT_ATOMS: atom_id res chain seq x y z
N MET A 1 -2.31 -5.30 -7.78
CA MET A 1 -1.89 -6.66 -8.18
C MET A 1 -1.33 -7.38 -6.96
N ARG A 2 -1.42 -8.71 -6.90
CA ARG A 2 -0.86 -9.52 -5.80
C ARG A 2 -0.16 -10.74 -6.38
N ARG A 3 1.00 -11.09 -5.83
CA ARG A 3 1.67 -12.35 -6.14
C ARG A 3 0.75 -13.52 -5.79
N ALA A 4 0.52 -14.40 -6.76
CA ALA A 4 -0.36 -15.54 -6.55
C ALA A 4 0.42 -16.66 -5.86
N GLU A 5 0.69 -16.56 -4.55
CA GLU A 5 1.24 -17.69 -3.79
C GLU A 5 1.11 -17.53 -2.27
N GLY A 6 0.71 -18.62 -1.61
CA GLY A 6 0.54 -18.76 -0.16
C GLY A 6 1.62 -19.63 0.49
N LEU A 7 2.88 -19.42 0.12
CA LEU A 7 4.01 -20.13 0.71
C LEU A 7 4.86 -19.18 1.56
N SER A 8 5.09 -19.55 2.82
CA SER A 8 5.99 -18.85 3.72
C SER A 8 7.42 -18.98 3.20
N PHE A 9 7.92 -17.97 2.48
CA PHE A 9 9.29 -17.96 1.98
C PHE A 9 10.30 -17.65 3.12
N PRO A 10 11.42 -18.40 3.20
CA PRO A 10 12.54 -18.02 4.06
C PRO A 10 13.05 -16.62 3.72
N LYS A 11 13.52 -15.84 4.71
CA LYS A 11 14.00 -14.45 4.50
C LYS A 11 15.05 -14.32 3.38
N VAL A 12 15.91 -15.33 3.20
CA VAL A 12 16.94 -15.36 2.14
C VAL A 12 16.32 -15.43 0.74
N HIS A 13 15.17 -16.10 0.59
CA HIS A 13 14.45 -16.19 -0.68
C HIS A 13 13.81 -14.84 -1.03
N LEU A 14 13.25 -14.14 -0.04
CA LEU A 14 12.66 -12.80 -0.24
C LEU A 14 13.70 -11.77 -0.68
N GLN A 15 14.92 -11.81 -0.13
CA GLN A 15 16.00 -10.91 -0.55
C GLN A 15 16.44 -11.15 -2.00
N LYS A 16 16.57 -12.42 -2.42
CA LYS A 16 16.89 -12.77 -3.81
C LYS A 16 15.76 -12.35 -4.75
N TRP A 17 14.51 -12.57 -4.34
CA TRP A 17 13.35 -12.18 -5.12
C TRP A 17 13.26 -10.65 -5.28
N ASN A 18 13.51 -9.88 -4.22
CA ASN A 18 13.53 -8.41 -4.31
C ASN A 18 14.62 -7.93 -5.29
N LYS A 19 15.83 -8.51 -5.26
CA LYS A 19 16.88 -8.15 -6.23
C LYS A 19 16.47 -8.46 -7.67
N TYR A 20 15.90 -9.65 -7.90
CA TYR A 20 15.37 -10.01 -9.22
C TYR A 20 14.26 -9.06 -9.67
N PHE A 21 13.35 -8.69 -8.77
CA PHE A 21 12.31 -7.72 -9.04
C PHE A 21 12.89 -6.36 -9.42
N ASP A 22 13.85 -5.85 -8.65
CA ASP A 22 14.55 -4.58 -8.93
C ASP A 22 15.17 -4.58 -10.33
N GLU A 23 15.85 -5.66 -10.71
CA GLU A 23 16.49 -5.83 -12.03
C GLU A 23 15.45 -5.83 -13.17
N VAL A 24 14.36 -6.59 -13.02
CA VAL A 24 13.28 -6.68 -14.01
C VAL A 24 12.57 -5.34 -14.19
N ILE A 25 12.25 -4.66 -13.09
CA ILE A 25 11.58 -3.36 -13.10
C ILE A 25 12.48 -2.28 -13.71
N TRP A 26 13.77 -2.28 -13.37
CA TRP A 26 14.75 -1.38 -13.97
C TRP A 26 14.87 -1.58 -15.49
N GLY A 27 14.84 -2.83 -15.96
CA GLY A 27 14.81 -3.17 -17.38
C GLY A 27 13.56 -2.70 -18.14
N TYR A 28 12.53 -2.22 -17.43
CA TYR A 28 11.31 -1.66 -17.99
C TYR A 28 11.18 -0.15 -17.71
N ASP A 29 12.31 0.57 -17.68
CA ASP A 29 12.49 2.01 -17.46
C ASP A 29 11.83 2.58 -16.20
N PHE A 30 11.64 1.76 -15.17
CA PHE A 30 11.31 2.29 -13.85
C PHE A 30 12.57 2.71 -13.11
N ILE A 31 12.49 3.85 -12.45
CA ILE A 31 13.53 4.40 -11.60
C ILE A 31 13.11 4.17 -10.16
N LYS A 32 13.98 3.53 -9.38
CA LYS A 32 13.79 3.31 -7.95
C LYS A 32 13.93 4.63 -7.19
N ASN A 33 13.04 4.88 -6.23
CA ASN A 33 13.11 6.05 -5.39
C ASN A 33 14.27 5.91 -4.38
N GLU A 34 15.03 6.99 -4.18
CA GLU A 34 16.20 7.03 -3.29
C GLU A 34 15.84 6.97 -1.80
N PHE A 35 14.73 7.61 -1.41
CA PHE A 35 14.29 7.71 -0.02
C PHE A 35 13.41 6.54 0.39
N ASP A 36 12.65 6.00 -0.56
CA ASP A 36 11.80 4.84 -0.33
C ASP A 36 12.06 3.73 -1.36
N PRO A 37 12.96 2.78 -1.05
CA PRO A 37 13.33 1.67 -1.94
C PRO A 37 12.17 0.75 -2.33
N CYS A 38 10.97 0.92 -1.77
CA CYS A 38 9.79 0.15 -2.17
C CYS A 38 8.96 0.85 -3.26
N ILE A 39 9.32 2.08 -3.63
CA ILE A 39 8.64 2.90 -4.64
C ILE A 39 9.48 3.02 -5.91
N TYR A 40 8.82 2.84 -7.04
CA TYR A 40 9.37 2.97 -8.38
C TYR A 40 8.55 3.97 -9.18
N LYS A 41 9.21 4.73 -10.05
CA LYS A 41 8.59 5.73 -10.91
C LYS A 41 8.98 5.49 -12.36
N LYS A 42 8.01 5.45 -13.26
CA LYS A 42 8.22 5.49 -14.71
C LYS A 42 7.62 6.77 -15.26
N ILE A 43 8.40 7.50 -16.06
CA ILE A 43 7.95 8.71 -16.74
C ILE A 43 8.11 8.47 -18.24
N SER A 44 7.04 8.70 -19.00
CA SER A 44 7.08 8.66 -20.46
C SER A 44 6.41 9.91 -21.01
N ARG A 45 7.19 10.86 -21.52
CA ARG A 45 6.69 12.17 -21.98
C ARG A 45 5.87 12.87 -20.89
N SER A 46 4.54 12.93 -21.04
CA SER A 46 3.59 13.54 -20.10
C SER A 46 2.89 12.52 -19.18
N THR A 47 3.15 11.22 -19.35
CA THR A 47 2.56 10.17 -18.51
C THR A 47 3.52 9.75 -17.40
N VAL A 48 2.95 9.46 -16.23
CA VAL A 48 3.68 9.06 -15.03
C VAL A 48 2.94 7.88 -14.42
N ALA A 49 3.71 6.85 -14.07
CA ALA A 49 3.25 5.73 -13.27
C ALA A 49 4.15 5.57 -12.03
N TYR A 50 3.51 5.30 -10.90
CA TYR A 50 4.12 4.90 -9.65
C TYR A 50 3.77 3.45 -9.35
N LEU A 51 4.79 2.67 -9.03
CA LEU A 51 4.65 1.30 -8.58
C LEU A 51 5.20 1.22 -7.16
N MET A 52 4.42 0.70 -6.24
CA MET A 52 4.84 0.45 -4.87
C MET A 52 4.77 -1.05 -4.60
N LEU A 53 5.90 -1.63 -4.18
CA LEU A 53 6.01 -3.03 -3.83
C LEU A 53 5.99 -3.20 -2.31
N TYR A 54 5.06 -3.98 -1.79
CA TYR A 54 5.05 -4.36 -0.39
C TYR A 54 4.89 -5.88 -0.23
N VAL A 55 5.97 -6.57 0.14
CA VAL A 55 5.99 -8.04 0.29
C VAL A 55 5.40 -8.71 -0.95
N ASP A 56 4.14 -9.18 -0.89
CA ASP A 56 3.44 -9.87 -1.96
C ASP A 56 2.45 -8.98 -2.74
N ASP A 57 2.24 -7.73 -2.29
CA ASP A 57 1.31 -6.78 -2.88
C ASP A 57 2.04 -5.74 -3.75
N ILE A 58 1.48 -5.46 -4.93
CA ILE A 58 1.93 -4.38 -5.80
C ILE A 58 0.78 -3.40 -5.99
N LEU A 59 0.99 -2.17 -5.53
CA LEU A 59 0.13 -1.05 -5.84
C LEU A 59 0.68 -0.34 -7.09
N LEU A 60 -0.21 -0.04 -8.02
CA LEU A 60 0.11 0.68 -9.23
C LEU A 60 -0.85 1.87 -9.35
N ASP A 61 -0.29 3.06 -9.52
CA ASP A 61 -1.02 4.31 -9.67
C ASP A 61 -0.39 5.17 -10.77
N GLY A 62 -1.14 6.09 -11.38
CA GLY A 62 -0.65 6.91 -12.47
C GLY A 62 -1.73 7.74 -13.15
N ASN A 63 -1.31 8.62 -14.04
CA ASN A 63 -2.20 9.58 -14.70
C ASN A 63 -2.74 9.12 -16.07
N ASP A 64 -2.30 7.98 -16.58
CA ASP A 64 -2.72 7.45 -17.88
C ASP A 64 -3.15 5.99 -17.81
N VAL A 65 -4.43 5.73 -18.04
CA VAL A 65 -5.04 4.39 -17.88
C VAL A 65 -4.44 3.37 -18.85
N LYS A 66 -4.05 3.80 -20.06
CA LYS A 66 -3.47 2.91 -21.07
C LYS A 66 -2.09 2.42 -20.63
N MET A 67 -1.20 3.33 -20.24
CA MET A 67 0.11 3.02 -19.68
C MET A 67 -0.01 2.11 -18.47
N LEU A 68 -0.97 2.37 -17.57
CA LEU A 68 -1.22 1.50 -16.42
C LEU A 68 -1.60 0.09 -16.87
N GLY A 69 -2.51 -0.04 -17.85
CA GLY A 69 -2.90 -1.31 -18.44
C GLY A 69 -1.74 -2.08 -19.05
N ASP A 70 -0.88 -1.41 -19.83
CA ASP A 70 0.31 -1.99 -20.44
C ASP A 70 1.29 -2.51 -19.37
N ILE A 71 1.52 -1.71 -18.31
CA ILE A 71 2.33 -2.11 -17.15
C ILE A 71 1.73 -3.34 -16.46
N LYS A 72 0.41 -3.39 -16.25
CA LYS A 72 -0.25 -4.56 -15.65
C LYS A 72 -0.03 -5.82 -16.48
N ALA A 73 -0.27 -5.75 -17.78
CA ALA A 73 -0.12 -6.88 -18.68
C ALA A 73 1.34 -7.36 -18.70
N TRP A 74 2.29 -6.43 -18.76
CA TRP A 74 3.72 -6.77 -18.70
C TRP A 74 4.12 -7.41 -17.38
N LEU A 75 3.68 -6.88 -16.24
CA LEU A 75 3.93 -7.46 -14.91
C LEU A 75 3.38 -8.89 -14.79
N SER A 76 2.17 -9.13 -15.32
CA SER A 76 1.56 -10.47 -15.33
C SER A 76 2.30 -11.48 -16.21
N ILE A 77 3.09 -11.04 -17.19
CA ILE A 77 3.95 -11.91 -17.99
C ILE A 77 5.25 -12.23 -17.23
N GLN A 78 5.84 -11.23 -16.57
CA GLN A 78 7.11 -11.41 -15.86
C GLN A 78 6.98 -12.18 -14.55
N PHE A 79 5.83 -12.08 -13.90
CA PHE A 79 5.62 -12.63 -12.59
C PHE A 79 4.26 -13.33 -12.48
N PHE A 80 4.21 -14.40 -11.68
CA PHE A 80 2.95 -15.07 -11.37
C PHE A 80 2.13 -14.24 -10.38
N MET A 81 1.30 -13.33 -10.91
CA MET A 81 0.50 -12.40 -10.14
C MET A 81 -0.92 -12.29 -10.68
N LYS A 82 -1.85 -12.02 -9.76
CA LYS A 82 -3.26 -11.81 -10.03
C LYS A 82 -3.57 -10.32 -9.93
N ASP A 83 -4.30 -9.79 -10.91
CA ASP A 83 -4.94 -8.49 -10.74
C ASP A 83 -6.15 -8.63 -9.82
N ILE A 84 -6.18 -7.83 -8.75
CA ILE A 84 -7.28 -7.78 -7.77
C ILE A 84 -8.26 -6.65 -8.14
N GLY A 85 -7.95 -5.86 -9.17
CA GLY A 85 -8.76 -4.71 -9.58
C GLY A 85 -8.34 -3.45 -8.83
N GLU A 86 -9.32 -2.55 -8.60
CA GLU A 86 -9.08 -1.30 -7.89
C GLU A 86 -8.64 -1.56 -6.44
N ALA A 87 -7.61 -0.83 -6.00
CA ALA A 87 -7.03 -1.01 -4.69
C ALA A 87 -8.03 -0.60 -3.60
N SER A 88 -8.66 -1.60 -2.97
CA SER A 88 -9.58 -1.41 -1.85
C SER A 88 -8.91 -1.62 -0.50
N TYR A 89 -7.73 -2.26 -0.47
CA TYR A 89 -6.93 -2.47 0.74
C TYR A 89 -5.44 -2.40 0.42
N ILE A 90 -4.66 -1.81 1.33
CA ILE A 90 -3.19 -1.83 1.35
C ILE A 90 -2.73 -2.01 2.79
N LEU A 91 -1.80 -2.93 3.06
CA LEU A 91 -1.29 -3.21 4.43
C LEU A 91 -2.38 -3.56 5.47
N GLY A 92 -3.54 -4.05 5.03
CA GLY A 92 -4.71 -4.27 5.90
C GLY A 92 -5.49 -3.00 6.26
N ILE A 93 -5.13 -1.86 5.68
CA ILE A 93 -5.86 -0.60 5.74
C ILE A 93 -6.80 -0.55 4.55
N LYS A 94 -8.09 -0.30 4.79
CA LYS A 94 -9.06 -0.14 3.72
C LYS A 94 -8.87 1.22 3.06
N ILE A 95 -8.78 1.25 1.74
CA ILE A 95 -8.76 2.48 0.95
C ILE A 95 -10.21 2.78 0.54
N TYR A 96 -10.61 4.03 0.73
CA TYR A 96 -11.87 4.58 0.25
C TYR A 96 -11.58 5.66 -0.78
N THR A 97 -12.13 5.51 -1.98
CA THR A 97 -12.00 6.48 -3.07
C THR A 97 -13.37 6.96 -3.48
N ASP A 98 -13.61 8.27 -3.36
CA ASP A 98 -14.75 8.94 -3.98
C ASP A 98 -14.21 9.88 -5.06
N ARG A 99 -14.25 9.39 -6.31
CA ARG A 99 -13.75 10.14 -7.47
C ARG A 99 -14.60 11.38 -7.76
N SER A 100 -15.90 11.34 -7.46
CA SER A 100 -16.80 12.47 -7.70
C SER A 100 -16.47 13.66 -6.80
N ARG A 101 -16.08 13.36 -5.55
CA ARG A 101 -15.69 14.36 -4.55
C ARG A 101 -14.17 14.57 -4.47
N ARG A 102 -13.39 13.84 -5.29
CA ARG A 102 -11.92 13.79 -5.26
C ARG A 102 -11.38 13.49 -3.86
N MET A 103 -12.04 12.59 -3.13
CA MET A 103 -11.66 12.19 -1.79
C MET A 103 -10.95 10.84 -1.79
N LEU A 104 -9.84 10.78 -1.08
CA LEU A 104 -9.13 9.55 -0.72
C LEU A 104 -9.15 9.44 0.80
N GLY A 105 -9.65 8.33 1.32
CA GLY A 105 -9.74 8.04 2.74
C GLY A 105 -9.07 6.72 3.09
N LEU A 106 -8.52 6.64 4.29
CA LEU A 106 -7.99 5.41 4.87
C LEU A 106 -8.87 5.00 6.05
N ILE A 107 -9.34 3.75 6.04
CA ILE A 107 -10.27 3.22 7.04
C ILE A 107 -9.59 2.03 7.74
N GLN A 108 -9.50 2.09 9.06
CA GLN A 108 -8.93 1.04 9.92
C GLN A 108 -9.88 0.59 11.03
N SER A 109 -11.19 0.62 10.80
CA SER A 109 -12.19 0.22 11.82
C SER A 109 -11.94 -1.19 12.38
N SER A 110 -11.58 -2.15 11.51
CA SER A 110 -11.26 -3.52 11.93
C SER A 110 -10.02 -3.63 12.83
N TYR A 111 -9.03 -2.75 12.64
CA TYR A 111 -7.89 -2.67 13.55
C TYR A 111 -8.31 -2.14 14.92
N ILE A 112 -9.13 -1.08 14.94
CA ILE A 112 -9.66 -0.52 16.19
C ILE A 112 -10.47 -1.57 16.95
N GLU A 113 -11.37 -2.29 16.28
CA GLU A 113 -12.15 -3.37 16.88
C GLU A 113 -11.26 -4.49 17.46
N LYS A 114 -10.23 -4.91 16.71
CA LYS A 114 -9.25 -5.91 17.19
C LYS A 114 -8.48 -5.40 18.41
N ALA A 115 -8.10 -4.12 18.43
CA ALA A 115 -7.41 -3.50 19.55
C ALA A 115 -8.32 -3.47 20.79
N LEU A 116 -9.57 -3.01 20.63
CA LEU A 116 -10.56 -3.00 21.72
C LEU A 116 -10.75 -4.40 22.29
N LYS A 117 -10.89 -5.41 21.43
CA LYS A 117 -11.05 -6.81 21.87
C LYS A 117 -9.83 -7.33 22.61
N ARG A 118 -8.61 -7.05 22.12
CA ARG A 118 -7.36 -7.46 22.76
C ARG A 118 -7.22 -6.91 24.18
N PHE A 119 -7.68 -5.69 24.42
CA PHE A 119 -7.62 -5.05 25.73
C PHE A 119 -8.92 -5.18 26.54
N LYS A 120 -9.89 -5.98 26.06
CA LYS A 120 -11.21 -6.18 26.70
C LYS A 120 -12.01 -4.88 26.89
N MET A 121 -11.90 -3.97 25.92
CA MET A 121 -12.51 -2.64 25.90
C MET A 121 -13.69 -2.51 24.92
N GLU A 122 -14.16 -3.61 24.32
CA GLU A 122 -15.28 -3.61 23.36
C GLU A 122 -16.58 -2.97 23.88
N ASN A 123 -16.82 -3.06 25.19
CA ASN A 123 -17.99 -2.48 25.87
C ASN A 123 -17.63 -1.31 26.80
N SER A 124 -16.41 -0.76 26.70
CA SER A 124 -16.01 0.37 27.52
C SER A 124 -16.87 1.60 27.18
N LYS A 125 -17.41 2.26 28.21
CA LYS A 125 -18.12 3.54 28.04
C LYS A 125 -17.18 4.55 27.37
N ARG A 126 -17.71 5.40 26.49
CA ARG A 126 -17.00 6.59 26.01
C ARG A 126 -16.69 7.48 27.24
N GLY A 127 -15.51 7.30 27.81
CA GLY A 127 -15.00 8.19 28.85
C GLY A 127 -14.55 9.49 28.20
N PHE A 128 -14.79 10.62 28.88
CA PHE A 128 -13.94 11.79 28.65
C PHE A 128 -12.50 11.34 28.87
N LEU A 129 -11.60 11.79 27.99
CA LEU A 129 -10.16 11.51 28.05
C LEU A 129 -9.68 11.55 29.53
N PRO A 130 -8.64 10.78 29.92
CA PRO A 130 -8.04 10.88 31.25
C PRO A 130 -7.38 12.24 31.53
N MET A 131 -7.64 13.24 30.70
CA MET A 131 -7.35 14.64 30.94
C MET A 131 -8.50 15.23 31.77
N ARG A 132 -8.17 15.69 32.98
CA ARG A 132 -9.07 16.51 33.79
C ARG A 132 -9.48 17.75 32.97
N ASN A 133 -10.77 18.04 32.88
CA ASN A 133 -11.23 19.32 32.33
C ASN A 133 -10.61 20.46 33.15
N GLY A 134 -10.04 21.47 32.46
CA GLY A 134 -9.45 22.65 33.09
C GLY A 134 -7.92 22.67 33.23
N ILE A 135 -7.19 21.69 32.67
CA ILE A 135 -5.73 21.76 32.62
C ILE A 135 -5.31 22.79 31.55
N LYS A 136 -4.88 23.98 31.99
CA LYS A 136 -4.14 24.93 31.15
C LYS A 136 -2.74 24.36 30.91
N LEU A 137 -2.50 23.90 29.69
CA LEU A 137 -1.15 23.56 29.24
C LEU A 137 -0.39 24.86 29.00
N CYS A 138 0.48 25.24 29.95
CA CYS A 138 1.44 26.31 29.72
C CYS A 138 2.63 25.74 28.96
N LYS A 139 3.01 26.42 27.88
CA LYS A 139 4.24 26.12 27.14
C LYS A 139 5.43 26.41 28.07
N LYS A 140 6.36 25.46 28.17
CA LYS A 140 7.72 25.74 28.66
C LYS A 140 8.49 26.52 27.60
#